data_AF-A0A964PF48-F1
#
_entry.id   AF-A0A964PF48-F1
#
_cell.length_a   1.000
_cell.length_b   1.000
_cell.length_c   1.000
_cell.angle_alpha   90.00
_cell.angle_beta   90.00
_cell.angle_gamma   90.00
#
_symmetry.space_group_name_H-M   'P 1'
#
loop_
_entity.id
_entity.type
_entity.pdbx_description
1 polymer ?
#
loop_
_entity_poly.entity_id
_entity_poly.type
_entity_poly.pdbx_seq_one_letter_code
_entity_poly.pdbx_strand_id
1 'polypeptide(L)'
;MSDQPEDTCPDLPEGAALFPLIPVELGIHPLLLATLHAIVFFDGSDVAIVNEDAANASLTYIATYLQRLQGPDLKRIREDMDCLIAFGKEEGWPNEELQFLKGFLQEFGISQV
;
A
#
# COMPACT_ATOMS: atom_id res chain seq x y z
N MET A 1 19.10 1.63 -26.17
CA MET A 1 19.57 0.93 -24.96
C MET A 1 18.77 1.54 -23.84
N SER A 2 17.80 0.79 -23.32
CA SER A 2 16.92 1.27 -22.27
C SER A 2 17.68 1.16 -20.95
N ASP A 3 18.01 2.31 -20.35
CA ASP A 3 18.25 2.39 -18.90
C ASP A 3 16.90 2.10 -18.23
N GLN A 4 16.54 0.82 -18.11
CA GLN A 4 15.66 0.45 -17.01
C GLN A 4 16.52 0.62 -15.75
N PRO A 5 16.08 1.39 -14.75
CA PRO A 5 16.75 1.37 -13.46
C PRO A 5 16.77 -0.09 -13.01
N GLU A 6 17.98 -0.62 -12.82
CA GLU A 6 18.17 -1.93 -12.23
C GLU A 6 17.31 -1.98 -10.96
N ASP A 7 16.51 -3.04 -10.84
CA ASP A 7 15.66 -3.36 -9.71
C ASP A 7 16.54 -3.65 -8.49
N THR A 8 17.26 -2.64 -8.01
CA THR A 8 18.05 -2.72 -6.78
C THR A 8 17.05 -2.58 -5.65
N CYS A 9 16.42 -3.69 -5.29
CA CYS A 9 15.89 -3.86 -3.95
C CYS A 9 17.02 -3.43 -2.99
N PRO A 10 16.82 -2.37 -2.18
CA PRO A 10 17.86 -1.93 -1.27
C PRO A 10 18.28 -3.12 -0.38
N ASP A 11 19.54 -3.17 0.06
CA ASP A 11 19.94 -4.04 1.16
C ASP A 11 19.17 -3.60 2.42
N LEU A 12 17.92 -4.05 2.53
CA LEU A 12 17.05 -3.74 3.64
C LEU A 12 17.48 -4.57 4.84
N PRO A 13 17.39 -4.00 6.05
CA PRO A 13 17.62 -4.79 7.24
C PRO A 13 16.60 -5.92 7.32
N GLU A 14 17.03 -7.07 7.84
CA GLU A 14 16.14 -8.20 8.11
C GLU A 14 14.97 -7.74 8.98
N GLY A 15 13.75 -8.15 8.60
CA GLY A 15 12.52 -7.73 9.27
C GLY A 15 11.88 -6.46 8.71
N ALA A 16 12.46 -5.80 7.69
CA ALA A 16 11.79 -4.70 7.00
C ALA A 16 10.77 -5.24 5.97
N ALA A 17 9.51 -4.81 6.08
CA ALA A 17 8.50 -5.10 5.08
C ALA A 17 8.63 -4.16 3.89
N LEU A 18 8.44 -4.70 2.68
CA LEU A 18 8.50 -3.93 1.44
C LEU A 18 7.26 -4.22 0.59
N PHE A 19 6.62 -3.15 0.13
CA PHE A 19 5.59 -3.26 -0.88
C PHE A 19 6.25 -3.22 -2.28
N PRO A 20 5.95 -4.15 -3.18
CA PRO A 20 6.61 -4.22 -4.49
C PRO A 20 6.37 -2.96 -5.31
N LEU A 21 7.32 -2.66 -6.20
CA LEU A 21 7.14 -1.60 -7.17
C LEU A 21 6.05 -2.01 -8.17
N ILE A 22 5.01 -1.20 -8.29
CA ILE A 22 3.88 -1.49 -9.16
C ILE A 22 4.11 -0.89 -10.55
N PRO A 23 3.89 -1.64 -11.64
CA PRO A 23 4.09 -1.14 -13.00
C PRO A 23 3.23 0.10 -13.31
N VAL A 24 3.83 1.08 -13.98
CA VAL A 24 3.15 2.35 -14.32
C VAL A 24 1.98 2.14 -15.29
N GLU A 25 2.03 1.06 -16.07
CA GLU A 25 1.03 0.66 -17.06
C GLU A 25 -0.33 0.33 -16.44
N LEU A 26 -0.38 -0.04 -15.15
CA LEU A 26 -1.64 -0.24 -14.43
C LEU A 26 -2.38 1.07 -14.19
N GLY A 27 -1.70 2.22 -14.31
CA GLY A 27 -2.31 3.54 -14.19
C GLY A 27 -2.83 3.86 -12.78
N ILE A 28 -2.46 3.09 -11.76
CA ILE A 28 -2.86 3.33 -10.37
C ILE A 28 -2.29 4.67 -9.88
N HIS A 29 -3.09 5.44 -9.13
CA HIS A 29 -2.68 6.76 -8.67
C HIS A 29 -1.38 6.69 -7.82
N PRO A 30 -0.31 7.43 -8.16
CA PRO A 30 0.97 7.32 -7.45
C PRO A 30 0.90 7.62 -5.95
N LEU A 31 0.05 8.57 -5.53
CA LEU A 31 -0.15 8.85 -4.10
C LEU A 31 -0.79 7.68 -3.34
N LEU A 32 -1.63 6.87 -3.99
CA LEU A 32 -2.16 5.66 -3.37
C LEU A 32 -1.05 4.65 -3.16
N LEU A 33 -0.25 4.39 -4.21
CA LEU A 33 0.88 3.46 -4.14
C LEU A 33 1.90 3.87 -3.07
N ALA A 34 2.26 5.15 -3.01
CA ALA A 34 3.16 5.67 -1.99
C ALA A 34 2.58 5.51 -0.58
N THR A 35 1.28 5.72 -0.41
CA THR A 35 0.60 5.53 0.87
C THR A 35 0.56 4.06 1.29
N LEU A 36 0.22 3.16 0.37
CA LEU A 36 0.25 1.71 0.61
C LEU A 36 1.65 1.23 0.99
N HIS A 37 2.67 1.70 0.26
CA HIS A 37 4.06 1.37 0.55
C HIS A 37 4.47 1.82 1.96
N ALA A 38 4.09 3.02 2.37
CA ALA A 38 4.36 3.50 3.73
C ALA A 38 3.61 2.68 4.79
N ILE A 39 2.35 2.33 4.56
CA ILE A 39 1.54 1.53 5.49
C ILE A 39 2.14 0.14 5.67
N VAL A 40 2.47 -0.55 4.57
CA VAL A 40 3.12 -1.87 4.61
C VAL A 40 4.44 -1.81 5.36
N PHE A 41 5.23 -0.76 5.15
CA PHE A 41 6.47 -0.58 5.89
C PHE A 41 6.23 -0.37 7.40
N PHE A 42 5.27 0.47 7.79
CA PHE A 42 5.00 0.76 9.19
C PHE A 42 4.37 -0.42 9.96
N ASP A 43 3.45 -1.14 9.34
CA ASP A 43 2.68 -2.22 9.98
C ASP A 43 3.31 -3.60 9.81
N GLY A 44 4.03 -3.80 8.71
CA GLY A 44 4.65 -5.09 8.37
C GLY A 44 6.09 -5.25 8.84
N SER A 45 6.77 -4.17 9.25
CA SER A 45 8.17 -4.27 9.69
C SER A 45 8.29 -4.64 11.16
N ASP A 46 9.33 -5.39 11.49
CA ASP A 46 9.65 -5.79 12.86
C ASP A 46 9.93 -4.58 13.76
N VAL A 47 9.71 -4.76 15.07
CA VAL A 47 9.96 -3.75 16.11
C VAL A 47 11.42 -3.28 16.19
N ALA A 48 12.35 -4.06 15.64
CA ALA A 48 13.76 -3.68 15.50
C ALA A 48 13.99 -2.63 14.40
N ILE A 49 13.07 -2.52 13.43
CA ILE A 49 13.11 -1.59 12.31
C ILE A 49 12.25 -0.37 12.61
N VAL A 50 11.03 -0.60 13.09
CA VAL A 50 10.02 0.44 13.30
C VAL A 50 9.53 0.39 14.74
N ASN A 51 9.54 1.53 15.43
CA ASN A 51 8.92 1.63 16.75
C ASN A 51 7.39 1.52 16.61
N GLU A 52 6.79 0.49 17.21
CA GLU A 52 5.37 0.15 17.10
C GLU A 52 4.45 1.30 17.53
N ASP A 53 4.71 1.94 18.67
CA ASP A 53 3.88 3.06 19.16
C ASP A 53 3.89 4.25 18.19
N ALA A 54 5.07 4.59 17.64
CA ALA A 54 5.22 5.67 16.68
C ALA A 54 4.58 5.32 15.31
N ALA A 55 4.67 4.06 14.88
CA ALA A 55 3.99 3.57 13.69
C ALA A 55 2.47 3.67 13.83
N ASN A 56 1.92 3.15 14.93
CA ASN A 56 0.49 3.18 15.21
C ASN A 56 -0.05 4.62 15.25
N ALA A 57 0.67 5.55 15.88
CA ALA A 57 0.32 6.96 15.86
C ALA A 57 0.30 7.54 14.44
N SER A 58 1.30 7.20 13.62
CA SER A 58 1.41 7.68 12.23
C SER A 58 0.31 7.11 11.33
N LEU A 59 0.07 5.79 11.43
CA LEU A 59 -1.00 5.08 10.71
C LEU A 59 -2.38 5.64 11.05
N THR A 60 -2.62 6.02 12.30
CA THR A 60 -3.88 6.68 12.73
C THR A 60 -4.10 8.00 11.97
N TYR A 61 -3.06 8.82 11.80
CA TYR A 61 -3.17 10.06 11.03
C TYR A 61 -3.34 9.81 9.53
N ILE A 62 -2.62 8.85 8.97
CA ILE A 62 -2.79 8.44 7.56
C ILE A 62 -4.24 8.01 7.32
N ALA A 63 -4.79 7.13 8.17
CA ALA A 63 -6.19 6.72 8.12
C ALA A 63 -7.13 7.92 8.17
N THR A 64 -6.91 8.84 9.12
CA THR A 64 -7.71 10.06 9.29
C THR A 64 -7.72 10.94 8.03
N TYR A 65 -6.60 11.03 7.30
CA TYR A 65 -6.55 11.78 6.05
C TYR A 65 -7.25 11.06 4.90
N LEU A 66 -7.05 9.74 4.79
CA LEU A 66 -7.71 8.94 3.75
C LEU A 66 -9.23 8.89 3.93
N GLN A 67 -9.73 8.92 5.17
CA GLN A 67 -11.17 9.03 5.47
C GLN A 67 -11.83 10.30 4.92
N ARG A 68 -11.06 11.32 4.54
CA ARG A 68 -11.58 12.56 3.94
C ARG A 68 -11.88 12.41 2.44
N LEU A 69 -11.45 11.31 1.82
CA LEU A 69 -11.72 11.05 0.40
C LEU A 69 -13.22 10.93 0.16
N GLN A 70 -13.73 11.66 -0.83
CA GLN A 70 -15.14 11.69 -1.19
C GLN A 70 -15.30 11.83 -2.70
N GLY A 71 -16.52 11.56 -3.19
CA GLY A 71 -16.88 11.83 -4.57
C GLY A 71 -15.95 11.16 -5.60
N PRO A 72 -15.45 11.91 -6.62
CA PRO A 72 -14.57 11.37 -7.65
C PRO A 72 -13.28 10.74 -7.11
N ASP A 73 -12.68 11.31 -6.07
CA ASP A 73 -11.41 10.81 -5.51
C ASP A 73 -11.60 9.47 -4.82
N LEU A 74 -12.68 9.33 -4.02
CA LEU A 74 -13.02 8.06 -3.38
C LEU A 74 -13.36 6.99 -4.42
N LYS A 75 -14.10 7.36 -5.47
CA LYS A 75 -14.39 6.44 -6.58
C LYS A 75 -13.09 5.98 -7.24
N ARG A 76 -12.18 6.91 -7.53
CA ARG A 76 -10.90 6.60 -8.18
C ARG A 76 -10.07 5.62 -7.35
N ILE A 77 -9.94 5.86 -6.04
CA ILE A 77 -9.15 4.98 -5.17
C ILE A 77 -9.76 3.57 -5.11
N ARG A 78 -11.08 3.41 -5.15
CA ARG A 78 -11.71 2.08 -5.23
C ARG A 78 -11.34 1.34 -6.51
N GLU A 79 -11.46 2.02 -7.67
CA GLU A 79 -11.10 1.44 -8.98
C GLU A 79 -9.61 1.05 -9.02
N ASP A 80 -8.76 1.90 -8.44
CA ASP A 80 -7.31 1.65 -8.34
C ASP A 80 -6.98 0.46 -7.42
N MET A 81 -7.67 0.32 -6.28
CA MET A 81 -7.52 -0.84 -5.40
C MET A 81 -8.01 -2.13 -6.07
N ASP A 82 -9.13 -2.10 -6.80
CA ASP A 82 -9.63 -3.25 -7.56
C ASP A 82 -8.63 -3.69 -8.65
N CYS A 83 -8.04 -2.72 -9.36
CA CYS A 83 -6.98 -2.97 -10.34
C CYS A 83 -5.76 -3.62 -9.70
N LEU A 84 -5.31 -3.10 -8.56
CA LEU A 84 -4.16 -3.64 -7.83
C LEU A 84 -4.42 -5.08 -7.34
N ILE A 85 -5.61 -5.37 -6.82
CA ILE A 85 -5.99 -6.71 -6.38
C ILE A 85 -6.05 -7.68 -7.56
N ALA A 86 -6.55 -7.24 -8.72
CA ALA A 86 -6.56 -8.06 -9.93
C ALA A 86 -5.13 -8.39 -10.38
N PHE A 87 -4.26 -7.38 -10.43
CA PHE A 87 -2.84 -7.55 -10.74
C PHE A 87 -2.15 -8.52 -9.77
N GLY A 88 -2.29 -8.33 -8.47
CA GLY A 88 -1.67 -9.21 -7.48
C GLY A 88 -2.13 -10.67 -7.60
N LYS A 89 -3.37 -10.93 -8.02
CA LYS A 89 -3.85 -12.29 -8.32
C LYS A 89 -3.17 -12.88 -9.55
N GLU A 90 -2.98 -12.09 -10.61
CA GLU A 90 -2.33 -12.52 -11.85
C GLU A 90 -0.85 -12.83 -11.62
N GLU A 91 -0.18 -12.02 -10.78
CA GLU A 91 1.21 -12.22 -10.35
C GLU A 91 1.37 -13.32 -9.28
N GLY A 92 0.27 -13.90 -8.80
CA GLY A 92 0.30 -15.00 -7.84
C GLY A 92 0.72 -14.61 -6.42
N TRP A 93 0.39 -13.39 -5.99
CA TRP A 93 0.68 -12.91 -4.64
C TRP A 93 0.04 -13.81 -3.55
N PRO A 94 0.66 -13.92 -2.37
CA PRO A 94 0.10 -14.63 -1.24
C PRO A 94 -1.34 -14.19 -0.91
N ASN A 95 -2.15 -15.16 -0.48
CA ASN A 95 -3.54 -14.89 -0.11
C ASN A 95 -3.65 -13.84 1.00
N GLU A 96 -2.72 -13.81 1.94
CA GLU A 96 -2.69 -12.86 3.06
C GLU A 96 -2.55 -11.42 2.57
N GLU A 97 -1.62 -11.16 1.64
CA GLU A 97 -1.45 -9.85 1.00
C GLU A 97 -2.71 -9.44 0.21
N LEU A 98 -3.33 -10.38 -0.51
CA LEU A 98 -4.59 -10.13 -1.21
C LEU A 98 -5.75 -9.87 -0.26
N GLN A 99 -5.77 -10.44 0.95
CA GLN A 99 -6.78 -10.15 1.96
C GLN A 99 -6.56 -8.77 2.58
N PHE A 100 -5.30 -8.41 2.88
CA PHE A 100 -4.95 -7.06 3.32
C PHE A 100 -5.46 -6.00 2.34
N LEU A 101 -5.19 -6.15 1.03
CA LEU A 101 -5.66 -5.19 0.04
C LEU A 101 -7.19 -5.11 -0.06
N LYS A 102 -7.91 -6.23 0.10
CA LYS A 102 -9.38 -6.25 0.11
C LYS A 102 -9.96 -5.58 1.36
N GLY A 103 -9.33 -5.79 2.51
CA GLY A 103 -9.71 -5.21 3.79
C GLY A 103 -9.35 -3.73 3.91
N PHE A 104 -8.32 -3.29 3.18
CA PHE A 104 -7.69 -1.97 3.32
C PHE A 104 -8.67 -0.80 3.47
N LEU A 105 -9.58 -0.61 2.51
CA LEU A 105 -10.51 0.53 2.56
C LEU A 105 -11.46 0.45 3.75
N GLN A 106 -11.88 -0.76 4.14
CA GLN A 106 -12.78 -0.97 5.25
C GLN A 106 -12.07 -0.78 6.60
N GLU A 107 -10.88 -1.36 6.74
CA GLU A 107 -10.06 -1.31 7.96
C GLU A 107 -9.62 0.12 8.30
N PHE A 108 -9.27 0.90 7.27
CA PHE A 108 -8.91 2.31 7.43
C PHE A 108 -10.14 3.24 7.48
N GLY A 109 -11.36 2.71 7.35
CA GLY A 109 -12.61 3.48 7.42
C GLY A 109 -12.88 4.40 6.22
N ILE A 110 -12.22 4.17 5.07
CA ILE A 110 -12.22 5.03 3.87
C ILE A 110 -13.56 4.96 3.10
N SER A 111 -14.49 4.09 3.50
CA SER A 111 -15.77 3.90 2.82
C SER A 111 -17.01 3.93 3.73
N GLN A 112 -16.91 4.54 4.92
CA GLN A 112 -18.05 4.69 5.83
C GLN A 112 -18.98 5.83 5.36
N VAL A 113 -19.70 5.62 4.26
CA VAL A 113 -20.88 6.40 3.85
C VAL A 113 -21.92 5.48 3.24
#